data_AF-A0A9X8QLR8-F1
#
_entry.id   AF-A0A9X8QLR8-F1
#
_cell.length_a   1.000
_cell.length_b   1.000
_cell.length_c   1.000
_cell.angle_alpha   90.00
_cell.angle_beta   90.00
_cell.angle_gamma   90.00
#
_symmetry.space_group_name_H-M   'P 1'
#
loop_
_entity.id
_entity.type
_entity.pdbx_description
1 polymer ?
#
loop_
_entity_poly.entity_id
_entity_poly.type
_entity_poly.pdbx_seq_one_letter_code
_entity_poly.pdbx_strand_id
1 'polypeptide(L)'
;MATKRKRGNRWEFIIRRKHLLGQPLSFSFATEREGAEWCARTEAELDKGRIPAEVKARLGAATLGAVIEGYIEAVAMPESDQALLHGIERQQGALKLDELTYEWAEQWVAGMKHERVLAPVTIRHYVGALARCLDWSVKRGGLAGNPLRELPKRYASYNAADGRVLARKGKAARTDAPRDRRLDAKEEESVHEILDGETATGRQRPLVLPHRDYLEALFKLALETAMRLREMYTLSPNQVDMARRTVYLNQTKNGDKRQIPLSSVAMQVMGELLERHEGSDDAPLFPWWDGDLSAKSLKRTTARISAQFARIFEAAECADLHFHDLRHEAVCRLFERTTMDAVLISRITGHRDPRLLARYASLRGSDLARYIW
;
A
#
# COMPACT_ATOMS: atom_id res chain seq x y z
N MET A 1 41.49 -21.09 2.24
CA MET A 1 41.65 -22.50 2.65
C MET A 1 40.30 -23.00 3.14
N ALA A 2 39.77 -23.96 2.41
CA ALA A 2 38.48 -24.57 2.69
C ALA A 2 38.48 -25.40 3.96
N THR A 3 37.33 -25.47 4.62
CA THR A 3 37.12 -26.36 5.77
C THR A 3 36.54 -27.68 5.27
N LYS A 4 37.06 -28.83 5.73
CA LYS A 4 36.51 -30.16 5.42
C LYS A 4 35.87 -30.81 6.64
N ARG A 5 34.79 -31.57 6.45
CA ARG A 5 34.16 -32.42 7.49
C ARG A 5 33.60 -33.71 6.89
N LYS A 6 33.63 -34.80 7.64
CA LYS A 6 33.07 -36.10 7.23
C LYS A 6 31.59 -36.18 7.66
N ARG A 7 30.69 -36.52 6.73
CA ARG A 7 29.26 -36.76 6.99
C ARG A 7 28.86 -38.14 6.46
N GLY A 8 28.69 -39.10 7.37
CA GLY A 8 28.43 -40.49 6.99
C GLY A 8 29.53 -41.05 6.08
N ASN A 9 29.14 -41.57 4.92
CA ASN A 9 30.05 -42.12 3.90
C ASN A 9 30.58 -41.09 2.89
N ARG A 10 30.45 -39.77 3.18
CA ARG A 10 30.88 -38.70 2.26
C ARG A 10 31.73 -37.64 2.96
N TRP A 11 32.50 -36.91 2.17
CA TRP A 11 33.37 -35.81 2.60
C TRP A 11 32.84 -34.47 2.11
N GLU A 12 32.52 -33.57 3.02
CA GLU A 12 32.03 -32.22 2.70
C GLU A 12 33.17 -31.19 2.81
N PHE A 13 33.31 -30.34 1.79
CA PHE A 13 34.27 -29.25 1.70
C PHE A 13 33.53 -27.91 1.60
N ILE A 14 33.99 -26.92 2.37
CA ILE A 14 33.37 -25.59 2.51
C ILE A 14 34.39 -24.51 2.16
N ILE A 15 34.21 -23.80 1.05
CA ILE A 15 35.07 -22.70 0.59
C ILE A 15 34.45 -21.36 1.02
N ARG A 16 35.23 -20.48 1.66
CA ARG A 16 34.76 -19.15 2.11
C ARG A 16 35.56 -18.05 1.38
N ARG A 17 34.90 -17.25 0.54
CA ARG A 17 35.50 -16.09 -0.14
C ARG A 17 34.56 -14.88 -0.09
N LYS A 18 34.52 -14.19 1.06
CA LYS A 18 33.53 -13.13 1.37
C LYS A 18 33.37 -12.02 0.31
N HIS A 19 34.40 -11.76 -0.50
CA HIS A 19 34.39 -10.72 -1.54
C HIS A 19 34.01 -11.23 -2.95
N LEU A 20 34.00 -12.55 -3.18
CA LEU A 20 33.73 -13.18 -4.48
C LEU A 20 32.51 -14.13 -4.44
N LEU A 21 32.29 -14.77 -3.29
CA LEU A 21 31.18 -15.66 -2.98
C LEU A 21 30.43 -15.06 -1.80
N GLY A 22 29.18 -14.61 -2.01
CA GLY A 22 28.40 -14.01 -0.93
C GLY A 22 27.97 -14.99 0.18
N GLN A 23 28.18 -16.31 -0.01
CA GLN A 23 28.05 -17.34 1.02
C GLN A 23 29.16 -18.40 0.89
N PRO A 24 29.44 -19.16 1.96
CA PRO A 24 30.34 -20.31 1.89
C PRO A 24 29.82 -21.37 0.91
N LEU A 25 30.67 -21.80 -0.01
CA LEU A 25 30.36 -22.83 -1.00
C LEU A 25 30.58 -24.21 -0.39
N SER A 26 29.54 -25.04 -0.25
CA SER A 26 29.65 -26.40 0.32
C SER A 26 29.37 -27.51 -0.70
N PHE A 27 30.28 -28.49 -0.81
CA PHE A 27 30.16 -29.65 -1.70
C PHE A 27 30.57 -30.95 -1.03
N SER A 28 29.90 -32.06 -1.36
CA SER A 28 30.17 -33.38 -0.79
C SER A 28 30.63 -34.41 -1.82
N PHE A 29 31.73 -35.11 -1.55
CA PHE A 29 32.40 -36.07 -2.42
C PHE A 29 32.42 -37.48 -1.82
N ALA A 30 32.61 -38.49 -2.67
CA ALA A 30 32.69 -39.88 -2.21
C ALA A 30 34.03 -40.14 -1.49
N THR A 31 35.11 -39.52 -1.96
CA THR A 31 36.44 -39.64 -1.35
C THR A 31 36.99 -38.29 -0.92
N GLU A 32 37.87 -38.29 0.08
CA GLU A 32 38.56 -37.08 0.54
C GLU A 32 39.47 -36.50 -0.54
N ARG A 33 40.17 -37.38 -1.28
CA ARG A 33 41.11 -36.99 -2.33
C ARG A 33 40.43 -36.21 -3.45
N GLU A 34 39.30 -36.74 -3.95
CA GLU A 34 38.48 -36.10 -4.98
C GLU A 34 38.00 -34.71 -4.55
N GLY A 35 37.53 -34.58 -3.31
CA GLY A 35 37.09 -33.29 -2.78
C GLY A 35 38.23 -32.30 -2.57
N ALA A 36 39.43 -32.75 -2.18
CA ALA A 36 40.61 -31.91 -2.04
C ALA A 36 41.10 -31.39 -3.40
N GLU A 37 41.16 -32.25 -4.42
CA GLU A 37 41.54 -31.88 -5.80
C GLU A 37 40.55 -30.87 -6.41
N TRP A 38 39.25 -31.12 -6.27
CA TRP A 38 38.21 -30.21 -6.72
C TRP A 38 38.28 -28.85 -6.00
N CYS A 39 38.50 -28.88 -4.69
CA CYS A 39 38.58 -27.68 -3.86
C CYS A 39 39.80 -26.83 -4.23
N ALA A 40 40.97 -27.45 -4.42
CA ALA A 40 42.19 -26.76 -4.83
C ALA A 40 42.03 -26.09 -6.20
N ARG A 41 41.42 -26.79 -7.17
CA ARG A 41 41.09 -26.23 -8.50
C ARG A 41 40.12 -25.05 -8.40
N THR A 42 39.12 -25.17 -7.54
CA THR A 42 38.11 -24.13 -7.34
C THR A 42 38.68 -22.91 -6.61
N GLU A 43 39.48 -23.09 -5.56
CA GLU A 43 40.17 -21.99 -4.87
C GLU A 43 41.15 -21.27 -5.83
N ALA A 44 41.88 -21.99 -6.68
CA ALA A 44 42.81 -21.40 -7.65
C ALA A 44 42.13 -20.53 -8.72
N GLU A 45 40.92 -20.89 -9.17
CA GLU A 45 40.16 -20.05 -10.10
C GLU A 45 39.50 -18.86 -9.40
N LEU A 46 39.01 -19.06 -8.17
CA LEU A 46 38.49 -17.97 -7.34
C LEU A 46 39.60 -16.95 -7.00
N ASP A 47 40.84 -17.40 -6.80
CA ASP A 47 41.99 -16.50 -6.55
C ASP A 47 42.33 -15.62 -7.77
N LYS A 48 41.97 -16.06 -8.97
CA LYS A 48 42.05 -15.27 -10.21
C LYS A 48 40.79 -14.42 -10.45
N GLY A 49 39.85 -14.40 -9.49
CA GLY A 49 38.58 -13.67 -9.60
C GLY A 49 37.55 -14.31 -10.54
N ARG A 50 37.73 -15.58 -10.93
CA ARG A 50 36.83 -16.29 -11.86
C ARG A 50 36.01 -17.35 -11.12
N ILE A 51 34.69 -17.33 -11.32
CA ILE A 51 33.78 -18.35 -10.75
C ILE A 51 33.71 -19.52 -11.75
N PRO A 52 34.06 -20.77 -11.35
CA PRO A 52 33.98 -21.93 -12.25
C PRO A 52 32.57 -22.18 -12.78
N ALA A 53 32.46 -22.63 -14.04
CA ALA A 53 31.19 -22.87 -14.72
C ALA A 53 30.28 -23.88 -13.98
N GLU A 54 30.86 -24.90 -13.35
CA GLU A 54 30.16 -25.90 -12.52
C GLU A 54 29.49 -25.29 -11.27
N VAL A 55 30.15 -24.30 -10.65
CA VAL A 55 29.64 -23.56 -9.50
C VAL A 55 28.52 -22.60 -9.94
N LYS A 56 28.72 -21.95 -11.09
CA LYS A 56 27.71 -21.08 -11.73
C LYS A 56 26.45 -21.85 -12.12
N ALA A 57 26.57 -23.04 -12.71
CA ALA A 57 25.44 -23.87 -13.12
C ALA A 57 24.56 -24.32 -11.94
N ARG A 58 25.13 -24.50 -10.74
CA ARG A 58 24.41 -24.95 -9.55
C ARG A 58 23.76 -23.81 -8.76
N LEU A 59 24.30 -22.59 -8.86
CA LEU A 59 23.66 -21.36 -8.39
C LEU A 59 22.56 -20.89 -9.38
N GLY A 60 22.76 -21.09 -10.68
CA GLY A 60 21.91 -20.59 -11.77
C GLY A 60 20.67 -21.43 -12.10
N ALA A 61 20.28 -22.41 -11.26
CA ALA A 61 19.08 -23.21 -11.46
C ALA A 61 17.82 -22.61 -10.80
N ALA A 62 17.98 -21.76 -9.78
CA ALA A 62 16.86 -21.09 -9.14
C ALA A 62 16.49 -19.82 -9.90
N THR A 63 15.20 -19.62 -10.12
CA THR A 63 14.65 -18.40 -10.74
C THR A 63 14.07 -17.48 -9.67
N LEU A 64 13.91 -16.21 -10.02
CA LEU A 64 13.25 -15.25 -9.15
C LEU A 64 11.80 -15.67 -8.86
N GLY A 65 11.11 -16.27 -9.82
CA GLY A 65 9.75 -16.78 -9.63
C GLY A 65 9.67 -17.82 -8.52
N ALA A 66 10.55 -18.82 -8.55
CA ALA A 66 10.62 -19.85 -7.50
C ALA A 66 10.95 -19.26 -6.12
N VAL A 67 11.78 -18.21 -6.06
CA VAL A 67 12.07 -17.50 -4.81
C VAL A 67 10.86 -16.73 -4.29
N ILE A 68 10.12 -16.07 -5.17
CA ILE A 68 8.91 -15.33 -4.81
C ILE A 68 7.83 -16.27 -4.30
N GLU A 69 7.55 -17.36 -5.03
CA GLU A 69 6.58 -18.39 -4.63
C GLU A 69 6.91 -18.96 -3.26
N GLY A 70 8.16 -19.42 -3.07
CA GLY A 70 8.61 -19.95 -1.78
C GLY A 70 8.58 -18.93 -0.65
N TYR A 71 8.80 -17.63 -0.93
CA TYR A 71 8.69 -16.57 0.08
C TYR A 71 7.23 -16.31 0.48
N ILE A 72 6.31 -16.30 -0.49
CA ILE A 72 4.87 -16.13 -0.24
C ILE A 72 4.33 -17.29 0.59
N GLU A 73 4.74 -18.52 0.30
CA GLU A 73 4.33 -19.71 1.07
C GLU A 73 4.92 -19.73 2.49
N ALA A 74 6.19 -19.31 2.63
CA ALA A 74 6.91 -19.47 3.90
C ALA A 74 6.72 -18.31 4.88
N VAL A 75 6.24 -17.15 4.43
CA VAL A 75 6.21 -15.92 5.25
C VAL A 75 4.83 -15.28 5.26
N ALA A 76 4.25 -15.14 6.46
CA ALA A 76 3.00 -14.40 6.63
C ALA A 76 3.21 -12.92 6.24
N MET A 77 2.41 -12.43 5.29
CA MET A 77 2.51 -11.06 4.81
C MET A 77 1.16 -10.51 4.34
N PRO A 78 1.00 -9.17 4.28
CA PRO A 78 -0.24 -8.55 3.81
C PRO A 78 -0.54 -8.90 2.34
N GLU A 79 -1.83 -9.05 1.99
CA GLU A 79 -2.24 -9.27 0.59
C GLU A 79 -1.74 -8.20 -0.38
N SER A 80 -1.52 -6.96 0.08
CA SER A 80 -0.95 -5.90 -0.77
C SER A 80 0.48 -6.23 -1.20
N ASP A 81 1.27 -6.81 -0.30
CA ASP A 81 2.63 -7.26 -0.60
C ASP A 81 2.61 -8.48 -1.50
N GLN A 82 1.71 -9.45 -1.25
CA GLN A 82 1.53 -10.61 -2.13
C GLN A 82 1.15 -10.17 -3.55
N ALA A 83 0.21 -9.23 -3.68
CA ALA A 83 -0.21 -8.72 -4.99
C ALA A 83 0.93 -8.00 -5.73
N LEU A 84 1.80 -7.27 -5.02
CA LEU A 84 3.01 -6.68 -5.60
C LEU A 84 3.96 -7.78 -6.08
N LEU A 85 4.24 -8.77 -5.24
CA LEU A 85 5.15 -9.88 -5.55
C LEU A 85 4.65 -10.72 -6.74
N HIS A 86 3.39 -11.11 -6.78
CA HIS A 86 2.81 -11.77 -7.97
C HIS A 86 2.87 -10.89 -9.22
N GLY A 87 2.75 -9.57 -9.07
CA GLY A 87 2.96 -8.63 -10.16
C GLY A 87 4.39 -8.64 -10.68
N ILE A 88 5.37 -8.74 -9.78
CA ILE A 88 6.79 -8.81 -10.10
C ILE A 88 7.13 -10.16 -10.72
N GLU A 89 6.64 -11.26 -10.14
CA GLU A 89 6.80 -12.62 -10.64
C GLU A 89 6.35 -12.75 -12.10
N ARG A 90 5.18 -12.22 -12.46
CA ARG A 90 4.71 -12.20 -13.85
C ARG A 90 5.65 -11.46 -14.81
N GLN A 91 6.38 -10.47 -14.32
CA GLN A 91 7.24 -9.60 -15.15
C GLN A 91 8.70 -10.05 -15.18
N GLN A 92 9.19 -10.63 -14.08
CA GLN A 92 10.62 -10.85 -13.80
C GLN A 92 10.90 -12.27 -13.31
N GLY A 93 9.89 -13.12 -13.15
CA GLY A 93 10.02 -14.44 -12.53
C GLY A 93 10.91 -15.42 -13.29
N ALA A 94 11.09 -15.22 -14.60
CA ALA A 94 11.98 -16.02 -15.43
C ALA A 94 13.48 -15.71 -15.22
N LEU A 95 13.81 -14.57 -14.58
CA LEU A 95 15.20 -14.21 -14.31
C LEU A 95 15.86 -15.22 -13.39
N LYS A 96 17.08 -15.59 -13.72
CA LYS A 96 17.95 -16.39 -12.85
C LYS A 96 18.51 -15.51 -11.75
N LEU A 97 18.82 -16.14 -10.61
CA LEU A 97 19.34 -15.42 -9.46
C LEU A 97 20.70 -14.76 -9.70
N ASP A 98 21.53 -15.28 -10.62
CA ASP A 98 22.80 -14.66 -11.01
C ASP A 98 22.64 -13.43 -11.93
N GLU A 99 21.45 -13.22 -12.49
CA GLU A 99 21.10 -12.03 -13.28
C GLU A 99 20.62 -10.86 -12.39
N LEU A 100 20.33 -11.10 -11.11
CA LEU A 100 19.91 -10.08 -10.14
C LEU A 100 21.13 -9.30 -9.63
N THR A 101 21.69 -8.46 -10.49
CA THR A 101 22.85 -7.60 -10.18
C THR A 101 22.43 -6.20 -9.71
N TYR A 102 23.39 -5.39 -9.26
CA TYR A 102 23.17 -3.97 -8.97
C TYR A 102 22.69 -3.22 -10.22
N GLU A 103 23.27 -3.51 -11.38
CA GLU A 103 22.87 -2.92 -12.66
C GLU A 103 21.42 -3.25 -13.01
N TRP A 104 20.99 -4.51 -12.81
CA TRP A 104 19.59 -4.89 -12.96
C TRP A 104 18.67 -4.09 -12.02
N ALA A 105 19.08 -3.89 -10.77
CA ALA A 105 18.28 -3.11 -9.81
C ALA A 105 18.09 -1.66 -10.26
N GLU A 106 19.14 -1.01 -10.78
CA GLU A 106 19.06 0.34 -11.34
C GLU A 106 18.15 0.39 -12.57
N GLN A 107 18.31 -0.56 -13.50
CA GLN A 107 17.48 -0.66 -14.70
C GLN A 107 16.01 -0.92 -14.36
N TRP A 108 15.73 -1.77 -13.37
CA TRP A 108 14.37 -2.07 -12.93
C TRP A 108 13.68 -0.82 -12.33
N VAL A 109 14.40 -0.04 -11.53
CA VAL A 109 13.91 1.25 -11.02
C VAL A 109 13.71 2.25 -12.15
N ALA A 110 14.65 2.33 -13.11
CA ALA A 110 14.54 3.20 -14.27
C ALA A 110 13.31 2.83 -15.13
N GLY A 111 13.03 1.55 -15.37
CA GLY A 111 11.83 1.10 -16.09
C GLY A 111 10.54 1.54 -15.39
N MET A 112 10.48 1.40 -14.06
CA MET A 112 9.34 1.92 -13.28
C MET A 112 9.14 3.42 -13.42
N LYS A 113 10.22 4.20 -13.55
CA LYS A 113 10.18 5.65 -13.77
C LYS A 113 9.84 6.04 -15.20
N HIS A 114 10.48 5.43 -16.19
CA HIS A 114 10.47 5.91 -17.57
C HIS A 114 9.39 5.27 -18.44
N GLU A 115 8.94 4.07 -18.10
CA GLU A 115 7.94 3.34 -18.88
C GLU A 115 6.57 3.49 -18.21
N ARG A 116 6.54 3.11 -16.93
CA ARG A 116 5.33 3.08 -16.11
C ARG A 116 5.01 4.41 -15.42
N VAL A 117 6.00 5.31 -15.33
CA VAL A 117 5.89 6.65 -14.71
C VAL A 117 5.21 6.58 -13.35
N LEU A 118 5.70 5.67 -12.51
CA LEU A 118 5.13 5.45 -11.18
C LEU A 118 5.47 6.59 -10.22
N ALA A 119 4.60 6.86 -9.26
CA ALA A 119 4.93 7.78 -8.17
C ALA A 119 6.08 7.19 -7.33
N PRO A 120 6.99 8.02 -6.79
CA PRO A 120 8.12 7.51 -6.01
C PRO A 120 7.70 6.61 -4.83
N VAL A 121 6.55 6.88 -4.18
CA VAL A 121 5.99 6.01 -3.14
C VAL A 121 5.66 4.62 -3.65
N THR A 122 5.08 4.52 -4.85
CA THR A 122 4.78 3.25 -5.50
C THR A 122 6.06 2.48 -5.80
N ILE A 123 7.09 3.14 -6.32
CA ILE A 123 8.41 2.53 -6.58
C ILE A 123 8.99 1.96 -5.29
N ARG A 124 8.93 2.71 -4.18
CA ARG A 124 9.38 2.23 -2.87
C ARG A 124 8.62 1.00 -2.40
N HIS A 125 7.31 0.89 -2.66
CA HIS A 125 6.54 -0.31 -2.34
C HIS A 125 6.99 -1.53 -3.14
N TYR A 126 7.19 -1.41 -4.45
CA TYR A 126 7.72 -2.50 -5.30
C TYR A 126 9.10 -2.94 -4.83
N VAL A 127 10.04 -2.01 -4.71
CA VAL A 127 11.42 -2.30 -4.28
C VAL A 127 11.43 -2.88 -2.86
N GLY A 128 10.63 -2.34 -1.95
CA GLY A 128 10.57 -2.82 -0.56
C GLY A 128 10.03 -4.24 -0.44
N ALA A 129 8.97 -4.59 -1.19
CA ALA A 129 8.40 -5.93 -1.20
C ALA A 129 9.41 -6.95 -1.74
N LEU A 130 10.03 -6.66 -2.88
CA LEU A 130 11.03 -7.54 -3.47
C LEU A 130 12.30 -7.62 -2.63
N ALA A 131 12.76 -6.50 -2.04
CA ALA A 131 13.93 -6.52 -1.18
C ALA A 131 13.75 -7.46 0.02
N ARG A 132 12.58 -7.48 0.66
CA ARG A 132 12.30 -8.45 1.75
C ARG A 132 12.34 -9.90 1.26
N CYS A 133 11.79 -10.17 0.08
CA CYS A 133 11.85 -11.48 -0.56
C CYS A 133 13.29 -11.92 -0.87
N LEU A 134 14.12 -11.02 -1.41
CA LEU A 134 15.52 -11.31 -1.69
C LEU A 134 16.35 -11.47 -0.41
N ASP A 135 16.09 -10.66 0.64
CA ASP A 135 16.72 -10.83 1.95
C ASP A 135 16.45 -12.22 2.53
N TRP A 136 15.23 -12.75 2.34
CA TRP A 136 14.86 -14.11 2.74
C TRP A 136 15.65 -15.17 1.97
N SER A 137 15.82 -14.99 0.65
CA SER A 137 16.66 -15.87 -0.17
C SER A 137 18.13 -15.84 0.24
N VAL A 138 18.69 -14.65 0.50
CA VAL A 138 20.07 -14.48 0.98
C VAL A 138 20.31 -15.23 2.28
N LYS A 139 19.39 -15.12 3.26
CA LYS A 139 19.48 -15.82 4.56
C LYS A 139 19.45 -17.34 4.43
N ARG A 140 18.89 -17.87 3.34
CA ARG A 140 18.82 -19.30 3.03
C ARG A 140 19.94 -19.78 2.10
N GLY A 141 20.85 -18.88 1.72
CA GLY A 141 21.94 -19.18 0.81
C GLY A 141 21.55 -19.25 -0.66
N GLY A 142 20.36 -18.76 -1.04
CA GLY A 142 19.90 -18.70 -2.43
C GLY A 142 20.52 -17.54 -3.22
N LEU A 143 20.96 -16.48 -2.55
CA LEU A 143 21.62 -15.32 -3.14
C LEU A 143 22.86 -14.91 -2.35
N ALA A 144 23.88 -14.43 -3.06
CA ALA A 144 25.11 -13.89 -2.47
C ALA A 144 24.88 -12.60 -1.68
N GLY A 145 23.97 -11.75 -2.16
CA GLY A 145 23.61 -10.49 -1.55
C GLY A 145 22.33 -9.94 -2.18
N ASN A 146 21.78 -8.87 -1.59
CA ASN A 146 20.56 -8.26 -2.09
C ASN A 146 20.88 -6.96 -2.85
N PRO A 147 20.81 -6.95 -4.20
CA PRO A 147 21.17 -5.77 -4.99
C PRO A 147 20.26 -4.56 -4.70
N LEU A 148 19.02 -4.79 -4.25
CA LEU A 148 18.08 -3.72 -3.93
C LEU A 148 18.44 -2.96 -2.66
N ARG A 149 19.28 -3.54 -1.78
CA ARG A 149 19.76 -2.88 -0.56
C ARG A 149 20.95 -1.95 -0.83
N GLU A 150 21.62 -2.13 -1.96
CA GLU A 150 22.75 -1.30 -2.40
C GLU A 150 22.30 -0.05 -3.16
N LEU A 151 21.01 0.06 -3.51
CA LEU A 151 20.47 1.23 -4.19
C LEU A 151 20.70 2.52 -3.37
N PRO A 152 21.06 3.64 -4.02
CA PRO A 152 21.34 4.89 -3.32
C PRO A 152 20.10 5.44 -2.63
N LYS A 153 20.31 6.29 -1.61
CA LYS A 153 19.21 7.04 -1.00
C LYS A 153 18.47 7.82 -2.08
N ARG A 154 17.13 7.85 -1.97
CA ARG A 154 16.24 8.51 -2.94
C ARG A 154 16.25 7.89 -4.35
N TYR A 155 16.63 6.62 -4.51
CA TYR A 155 16.53 5.88 -5.79
C TYR A 155 15.18 6.05 -6.51
N ALA A 156 14.09 6.18 -5.75
CA ALA A 156 12.74 6.34 -6.28
C ALA A 156 12.42 7.75 -6.80
N SER A 157 13.13 8.78 -6.35
CA SER A 157 12.90 10.16 -6.76
C SER A 157 13.41 10.41 -8.18
N TYR A 158 12.66 11.19 -8.96
CA TYR A 158 13.05 11.57 -10.32
C TYR A 158 14.17 12.60 -10.28
N ASN A 159 15.25 12.37 -11.01
CA ASN A 159 16.34 13.32 -11.20
C ASN A 159 16.25 14.04 -12.56
N ALA A 160 17.19 14.95 -12.84
CA ALA A 160 17.21 15.68 -14.11
C ALA A 160 17.36 14.78 -15.35
N ALA A 161 18.06 13.66 -15.23
CA ALA A 161 18.19 12.69 -16.33
C ALA A 161 16.86 11.98 -16.59
N ASP A 162 16.17 11.54 -15.53
CA ASP A 162 14.83 10.96 -15.63
C ASP A 162 13.86 11.93 -16.30
N GLY A 163 13.91 13.22 -15.92
CA GLY A 163 13.10 14.28 -16.50
C GLY A 163 13.33 14.43 -18.01
N ARG A 164 14.57 14.39 -18.48
CA ARG A 164 14.89 14.43 -19.92
C ARG A 164 14.35 13.22 -20.68
N VAL A 165 14.44 12.02 -20.10
CA VAL A 165 13.90 10.80 -20.71
C VAL A 165 12.38 10.89 -20.83
N LEU A 166 11.70 11.37 -19.79
CA LEU A 166 10.25 11.53 -19.79
C LEU A 166 9.78 12.61 -20.78
N ALA A 167 10.47 13.75 -20.85
CA ALA A 167 10.15 14.82 -21.79
C ALA A 167 10.18 14.32 -23.25
N ARG A 168 11.20 13.52 -23.62
CA ARG A 168 11.28 12.87 -24.95
C ARG A 168 10.10 11.93 -25.24
N LYS A 169 9.48 11.37 -24.20
CA LYS A 169 8.29 10.52 -24.29
C LYS A 169 6.97 11.30 -24.16
N GLY A 170 7.01 12.63 -24.09
CA GLY A 170 5.83 13.46 -23.85
C GLY A 170 5.18 13.25 -22.48
N LYS A 171 5.95 12.81 -21.48
CA LYS A 171 5.48 12.54 -20.11
C LYS A 171 6.16 13.47 -19.11
N ALA A 172 5.50 13.70 -17.98
CA ALA A 172 6.05 14.45 -16.85
C ALA A 172 6.35 13.52 -15.66
N ALA A 173 7.36 13.88 -14.86
CA ALA A 173 7.71 13.14 -13.64
C ALA A 173 6.59 13.22 -12.61
N ARG A 174 6.26 12.09 -11.98
CA ARG A 174 5.31 12.07 -10.86
C ARG A 174 5.99 12.47 -9.56
N THR A 175 5.26 13.19 -8.72
CA THR A 175 5.70 13.61 -7.39
C THR A 175 4.87 12.90 -6.32
N ASP A 176 5.46 12.74 -5.13
CA ASP A 176 4.75 12.31 -3.91
C ASP A 176 4.18 13.54 -3.19
N ALA A 177 3.36 14.34 -3.88
CA ALA A 177 2.73 15.48 -3.23
C ALA A 177 1.64 14.97 -2.25
N PRO A 178 1.74 15.30 -0.94
CA PRO A 178 0.61 15.09 -0.05
C PRO A 178 -0.58 15.91 -0.57
N ARG A 179 -1.77 15.31 -0.49
CA ARG A 179 -3.01 15.95 -0.92
C ARG A 179 -3.67 16.57 0.31
N ASP A 180 -3.59 17.89 0.41
CA ASP A 180 -4.14 18.67 1.53
C ASP A 180 -5.43 19.40 1.12
N ARG A 181 -6.20 18.80 0.20
CA ARG A 181 -7.46 19.36 -0.31
C ARG A 181 -8.53 19.30 0.78
N ARG A 182 -9.13 20.46 1.09
CA ARG A 182 -10.25 20.60 2.02
C ARG A 182 -11.50 21.05 1.28
N LEU A 183 -12.65 20.49 1.63
CA LEU A 183 -13.96 20.92 1.14
C LEU A 183 -14.31 22.28 1.77
N ASP A 184 -14.62 23.30 0.97
CA ASP A 184 -15.11 24.58 1.47
C ASP A 184 -16.65 24.61 1.64
N ALA A 185 -17.16 25.66 2.29
CA ALA A 185 -18.58 25.74 2.61
C ALA A 185 -19.49 25.89 1.38
N LYS A 186 -19.02 26.57 0.32
CA LYS A 186 -19.79 26.72 -0.92
C LYS A 186 -19.80 25.42 -1.71
N GLU A 187 -18.66 24.75 -1.75
CA GLU A 187 -18.57 23.41 -2.36
C GLU A 187 -19.45 22.40 -1.62
N GLU A 188 -19.50 22.44 -0.29
CA GLU A 188 -20.37 21.57 0.51
C GLU A 188 -21.85 21.84 0.19
N GLU A 189 -22.25 23.12 0.11
CA GLU A 189 -23.60 23.54 -0.29
C GLU A 189 -23.93 23.02 -1.69
N SER A 190 -23.07 23.25 -2.69
CA SER A 190 -23.27 22.74 -4.05
C SER A 190 -23.32 21.21 -4.12
N VAL A 191 -22.54 20.50 -3.29
CA VAL A 191 -22.63 19.03 -3.21
C VAL A 191 -23.99 18.59 -2.65
N HIS A 192 -24.50 19.29 -1.64
CA HIS A 192 -25.85 19.05 -1.11
C HIS A 192 -26.92 19.30 -2.17
N GLU A 193 -26.88 20.42 -2.90
CA GLU A 193 -27.82 20.70 -4.00
C GLU A 193 -27.88 19.56 -5.03
N ILE A 194 -26.71 19.06 -5.45
CA ILE A 194 -26.63 17.91 -6.39
C ILE A 194 -27.21 16.63 -5.77
N LEU A 195 -26.96 16.39 -4.48
CA LEU A 195 -27.49 15.23 -3.77
C LEU A 195 -29.02 15.34 -3.60
N ASP A 196 -29.56 16.53 -3.35
CA ASP A 196 -30.99 16.82 -3.23
C ASP A 196 -31.71 16.71 -4.60
N GLY A 197 -30.94 16.75 -5.68
CA GLY A 197 -31.41 16.50 -7.04
C GLY A 197 -31.60 17.74 -7.87
N GLU A 198 -30.98 18.84 -7.46
CA GLU A 198 -30.90 20.03 -8.28
C GLU A 198 -30.11 19.78 -9.57
N THR A 199 -30.37 20.62 -10.56
CA THR A 199 -29.70 20.51 -11.85
C THR A 199 -28.40 21.29 -11.79
N ALA A 200 -27.28 20.59 -11.94
CA ALA A 200 -25.96 21.22 -12.03
C ALA A 200 -25.92 22.37 -13.06
N THR A 201 -25.16 23.41 -12.75
CA THR A 201 -24.93 24.55 -13.65
C THR A 201 -24.57 24.08 -15.06
N GLY A 202 -25.26 24.62 -16.06
CA GLY A 202 -25.02 24.30 -17.47
C GLY A 202 -25.53 22.92 -17.92
N ARG A 203 -26.22 22.14 -17.08
CA ARG A 203 -26.91 20.91 -17.49
C ARG A 203 -28.41 21.14 -17.65
N GLN A 204 -29.04 20.33 -18.50
CA GLN A 204 -30.50 20.41 -18.77
C GLN A 204 -31.32 19.48 -17.87
N ARG A 205 -30.68 18.52 -17.20
CA ARG A 205 -31.35 17.52 -16.35
C ARG A 205 -30.52 17.21 -15.11
N PRO A 206 -31.17 16.87 -13.97
CA PRO A 206 -30.48 16.41 -12.78
C PRO A 206 -29.64 15.15 -13.04
N LEU A 207 -28.63 14.96 -12.20
CA LEU A 207 -27.82 13.75 -12.22
C LEU A 207 -28.63 12.55 -11.71
N VAL A 208 -28.69 11.49 -12.52
CA VAL A 208 -29.30 10.22 -12.08
C VAL A 208 -28.32 9.51 -11.14
N LEU A 209 -28.71 9.45 -9.87
CA LEU A 209 -27.95 8.87 -8.77
C LEU A 209 -28.71 7.68 -8.18
N PRO A 210 -28.32 6.44 -8.51
CA PRO A 210 -28.89 5.26 -7.86
C PRO A 210 -28.63 5.31 -6.35
N HIS A 211 -29.67 5.04 -5.55
CA HIS A 211 -29.59 5.08 -4.08
C HIS A 211 -29.14 6.45 -3.54
N ARG A 212 -29.71 7.54 -4.07
CA ARG A 212 -29.42 8.92 -3.70
C ARG A 212 -29.40 9.15 -2.19
N ASP A 213 -30.45 8.75 -1.48
CA ASP A 213 -30.56 8.92 -0.02
C ASP A 213 -29.37 8.28 0.72
N TYR A 214 -28.91 7.12 0.25
CA TYR A 214 -27.74 6.46 0.84
C TYR A 214 -26.44 7.20 0.51
N LEU A 215 -26.31 7.81 -0.68
CA LEU A 215 -25.14 8.64 -1.02
C LEU A 215 -25.08 9.88 -0.13
N GLU A 216 -26.22 10.52 0.11
CA GLU A 216 -26.32 11.66 1.01
C GLU A 216 -25.97 11.28 2.45
N ALA A 217 -26.53 10.16 2.95
CA ALA A 217 -26.18 9.62 4.26
C ALA A 217 -24.67 9.33 4.36
N LEU A 218 -24.07 8.73 3.33
CA LEU A 218 -22.65 8.43 3.31
C LEU A 218 -21.77 9.69 3.30
N PHE A 219 -22.20 10.74 2.59
CA PHE A 219 -21.53 12.04 2.56
C PHE A 219 -21.52 12.70 3.93
N LYS A 220 -22.68 12.82 4.57
CA LYS A 220 -22.84 13.38 5.92
C LYS A 220 -22.02 12.59 6.94
N LEU A 221 -22.12 11.26 6.93
CA LEU A 221 -21.34 10.41 7.83
C LEU A 221 -19.83 10.58 7.64
N ALA A 222 -19.35 10.75 6.40
CA ALA A 222 -17.93 10.96 6.14
C ALA A 222 -17.40 12.23 6.85
N LEU A 223 -18.17 13.32 6.78
CA LEU A 223 -17.83 14.62 7.37
C LEU A 223 -17.97 14.64 8.90
N GLU A 224 -18.94 13.91 9.45
CA GLU A 224 -19.24 13.93 10.88
C GLU A 224 -18.44 12.93 11.71
N THR A 225 -17.99 11.82 11.11
CA THR A 225 -17.39 10.70 11.86
C THR A 225 -15.92 10.46 11.54
N ALA A 226 -15.42 11.08 10.47
CA ALA A 226 -14.11 10.81 9.88
C ALA A 226 -13.86 9.32 9.60
N MET A 227 -14.89 8.49 9.38
CA MET A 227 -14.70 7.09 8.99
C MET A 227 -14.05 6.93 7.62
N ARG A 228 -13.36 5.80 7.38
CA ARG A 228 -12.93 5.43 6.03
C ARG A 228 -14.14 4.97 5.22
N LEU A 229 -14.14 5.20 3.90
CA LEU A 229 -15.23 4.77 3.02
C LEU A 229 -15.66 3.32 3.25
N ARG A 230 -14.69 2.39 3.34
CA ARG A 230 -14.97 0.98 3.64
C ARG A 230 -15.63 0.77 4.98
N GLU A 231 -15.17 1.48 6.01
CA GLU A 231 -15.74 1.35 7.36
C GLU A 231 -17.22 1.74 7.36
N MET A 232 -17.63 2.69 6.52
CA MET A 232 -19.02 3.14 6.42
C MET A 232 -19.91 2.19 5.63
N TYR A 233 -19.54 1.82 4.39
CA TYR A 233 -20.44 1.03 3.55
C TYR A 233 -20.58 -0.43 4.02
N THR A 234 -19.71 -0.91 4.92
CA THR A 234 -19.80 -2.24 5.53
C THR A 234 -20.43 -2.24 6.93
N LEU A 235 -21.00 -1.11 7.39
CA LEU A 235 -21.69 -1.09 8.68
C LEU A 235 -22.93 -1.98 8.67
N SER A 236 -23.19 -2.64 9.79
CA SER A 236 -24.45 -3.31 10.10
C SER A 236 -25.14 -2.67 11.32
N PRO A 237 -26.46 -2.87 11.51
CA PRO A 237 -27.18 -2.37 12.68
C PRO A 237 -26.53 -2.71 14.03
N ASN A 238 -26.04 -3.94 14.19
CA ASN A 238 -25.37 -4.41 15.43
C ASN A 238 -24.13 -3.59 15.83
N GLN A 239 -23.56 -2.81 14.91
CA GLN A 239 -22.42 -1.95 15.20
C GLN A 239 -22.83 -0.59 15.75
N VAL A 240 -24.12 -0.26 15.78
CA VAL A 240 -24.65 1.08 16.11
C VAL A 240 -25.35 1.04 17.47
N ASP A 241 -24.81 1.77 18.44
CA ASP A 241 -25.43 1.96 19.74
C ASP A 241 -25.98 3.39 19.82
N MET A 242 -27.28 3.54 19.52
CA MET A 242 -27.96 4.84 19.52
C MET A 242 -28.08 5.45 20.92
N ALA A 243 -28.14 4.61 21.97
CA ALA A 243 -28.24 5.07 23.34
C ALA A 243 -26.89 5.67 23.81
N ARG A 244 -25.79 4.99 23.51
CA ARG A 244 -24.43 5.47 23.80
C ARG A 244 -23.88 6.45 22.78
N ARG A 245 -24.57 6.63 21.64
CA ARG A 245 -24.18 7.48 20.50
C ARG A 245 -22.83 7.07 19.92
N THR A 246 -22.64 5.77 19.69
CA THR A 246 -21.38 5.24 19.20
C THR A 246 -21.56 4.22 18.09
N VAL A 247 -20.63 4.20 17.15
CA VAL A 247 -20.44 3.10 16.19
C VAL A 247 -19.20 2.30 16.58
N TYR A 248 -19.33 0.99 16.68
CA TYR A 248 -18.23 0.08 16.96
C TYR A 248 -17.67 -0.50 15.66
N LEU A 249 -16.44 -0.15 15.32
CA LEU A 249 -15.76 -0.69 14.15
C LEU A 249 -14.97 -1.94 14.52
N ASN A 250 -15.42 -3.08 14.00
CA ASN A 250 -14.68 -4.33 14.04
C ASN A 250 -13.41 -4.26 13.17
N GLN A 251 -12.48 -5.21 13.37
CA GLN A 251 -11.19 -5.23 12.67
C GLN A 251 -11.38 -5.01 11.17
N THR A 252 -10.90 -3.86 10.68
CA THR A 252 -10.63 -3.70 9.26
C THR A 252 -9.22 -4.21 8.99
N LYS A 253 -8.96 -4.63 7.75
CA LYS A 253 -7.69 -5.20 7.24
C LYS A 253 -6.40 -4.47 7.67
N ASN A 254 -6.47 -3.22 8.16
CA ASN A 254 -5.34 -2.44 8.68
C ASN A 254 -5.69 -1.55 9.91
N GLY A 255 -6.89 -1.70 10.50
CA GLY A 255 -7.41 -0.77 11.51
C GLY A 255 -7.59 -1.42 12.87
N ASP A 256 -7.29 -0.66 13.92
CA ASP A 256 -7.54 -1.06 15.30
C ASP A 256 -9.04 -0.97 15.61
N LYS A 257 -9.53 -1.89 16.45
CA LYS A 257 -10.89 -1.83 16.99
C LYS A 257 -11.07 -0.49 17.68
N ARG A 258 -12.12 0.24 17.32
CA ARG A 258 -12.41 1.54 17.94
C ARG A 258 -13.89 1.83 17.95
N GLN A 259 -14.28 2.63 18.92
CA GLN A 259 -15.60 3.25 18.98
C GLN A 259 -15.50 4.65 18.41
N ILE A 260 -16.46 5.00 17.57
CA ILE A 260 -16.58 6.32 16.96
C ILE A 260 -17.79 7.01 17.58
N PRO A 261 -17.61 8.17 18.23
CA PRO A 261 -18.73 8.95 18.72
C PRO A 261 -19.53 9.52 17.54
N LEU A 262 -20.84 9.57 17.70
CA LEU A 262 -21.77 10.16 16.72
C LEU A 262 -22.17 11.57 17.18
N SER A 263 -22.00 12.55 16.29
CA SER A 263 -22.58 13.89 16.47
C SER A 263 -24.11 13.83 16.39
N SER A 264 -24.79 14.94 16.69
CA SER A 264 -26.25 15.02 16.52
C SER A 264 -26.69 14.76 15.08
N VAL A 265 -25.92 15.27 14.10
CA VAL A 265 -26.18 15.05 12.67
C VAL A 265 -25.96 13.59 12.31
N ALA A 266 -24.85 12.99 12.75
CA ALA A 266 -24.59 11.57 12.49
C ALA A 266 -25.64 10.66 13.15
N MET A 267 -26.11 11.01 14.36
CA MET A 267 -27.19 10.31 15.03
C MET A 267 -28.49 10.33 14.22
N GLN A 268 -28.87 11.48 13.68
CA GLN A 268 -30.06 11.59 12.82
C GLN A 268 -29.93 10.69 11.59
N VAL A 269 -28.82 10.80 10.87
CA VAL A 269 -28.58 9.99 9.66
C VAL A 269 -28.58 8.50 9.96
N MET A 270 -27.94 8.08 11.06
CA MET A 270 -27.95 6.67 11.47
C MET A 270 -29.35 6.19 11.88
N GLY A 271 -30.15 7.03 12.54
CA GLY A 271 -31.53 6.73 12.88
C GLY A 271 -32.38 6.47 11.63
N GLU A 272 -32.31 7.36 10.64
CA GLU A 272 -33.02 7.23 9.36
C GLU A 272 -32.58 5.96 8.59
N LEU A 273 -31.30 5.61 8.64
CA LEU A 273 -30.79 4.36 8.05
C LEU A 273 -31.32 3.12 8.76
N LEU A 274 -31.35 3.13 10.10
CA LEU A 274 -31.85 2.01 10.92
C LEU A 274 -33.36 1.81 10.74
N GLU A 275 -34.14 2.89 10.69
CA GLU A 275 -35.59 2.84 10.48
C GLU A 275 -35.97 2.27 9.11
N ARG A 276 -35.15 2.55 8.08
CA ARG A 276 -35.33 2.01 6.72
C ARG A 276 -34.83 0.57 6.57
N HIS A 277 -34.04 0.06 7.50
CA HIS A 277 -33.38 -1.24 7.36
C HIS A 277 -34.38 -2.39 7.51
N GLU A 278 -34.53 -3.19 6.46
CA GLU A 278 -35.44 -4.35 6.44
C GLU A 278 -34.71 -5.69 6.64
N GLY A 279 -33.37 -5.67 6.75
CA GLY A 279 -32.54 -6.87 6.91
C GLY A 279 -32.36 -7.30 8.37
N SER A 280 -31.58 -8.37 8.58
CA SER A 280 -31.13 -8.74 9.93
C SER A 280 -30.11 -7.73 10.48
N ASP A 281 -29.84 -7.80 11.79
CA ASP A 281 -28.91 -6.88 12.45
C ASP A 281 -27.44 -7.02 12.03
N ASP A 282 -27.11 -8.13 11.35
CA ASP A 282 -25.80 -8.40 10.75
C ASP A 282 -25.75 -8.04 9.26
N ALA A 283 -26.89 -7.73 8.64
CA ALA A 283 -26.94 -7.34 7.24
C ALA A 283 -26.39 -5.92 7.05
N PRO A 284 -25.76 -5.63 5.89
CA PRO A 284 -25.25 -4.29 5.61
C PRO A 284 -26.35 -3.22 5.62
N LEU A 285 -26.10 -2.09 6.27
CA LEU A 285 -26.96 -0.90 6.27
C LEU A 285 -27.01 -0.22 4.89
N PHE A 286 -25.98 -0.41 4.07
CA PHE A 286 -25.87 0.21 2.76
C PHE A 286 -26.08 -0.81 1.63
N PRO A 287 -26.75 -0.43 0.53
CA PRO A 287 -27.19 -1.37 -0.50
C PRO A 287 -26.08 -1.79 -1.48
N TRP A 288 -24.86 -1.28 -1.32
CA TRP A 288 -23.79 -1.47 -2.31
C TRP A 288 -22.88 -2.66 -2.06
N TRP A 289 -23.03 -3.33 -0.93
CA TRP A 289 -22.19 -4.45 -0.52
C TRP A 289 -23.08 -5.57 -0.01
N ASP A 290 -22.69 -6.80 -0.35
CA ASP A 290 -23.47 -8.02 -0.18
C ASP A 290 -22.98 -8.88 1.00
N GLY A 291 -22.08 -8.35 1.84
CA GLY A 291 -21.44 -9.11 2.92
C GLY A 291 -20.17 -9.87 2.49
N ASP A 292 -19.82 -9.88 1.19
CA ASP A 292 -18.60 -10.56 0.73
C ASP A 292 -17.32 -9.78 1.12
N LEU A 293 -16.61 -10.30 2.12
CA LEU A 293 -15.35 -9.73 2.62
C LEU A 293 -14.15 -9.99 1.70
N SER A 294 -14.34 -10.65 0.55
CA SER A 294 -13.27 -10.85 -0.43
C SER A 294 -12.67 -9.50 -0.87
N ALA A 295 -11.34 -9.48 -1.05
CA ALA A 295 -10.64 -8.27 -1.50
C ALA A 295 -11.17 -7.76 -2.86
N LYS A 296 -11.66 -8.68 -3.70
CA LYS A 296 -12.27 -8.37 -5.00
C LYS A 296 -13.60 -7.65 -4.84
N SER A 297 -14.52 -8.15 -4.01
CA SER A 297 -15.81 -7.50 -3.78
C SER A 297 -15.64 -6.13 -3.13
N LEU A 298 -14.83 -6.04 -2.07
CA LEU A 298 -14.54 -4.77 -1.39
C LEU A 298 -13.91 -3.73 -2.33
N LYS A 299 -12.96 -4.13 -3.18
CA LYS A 299 -12.35 -3.23 -4.18
C LYS A 299 -13.37 -2.75 -5.21
N ARG A 300 -14.23 -3.64 -5.71
CA ARG A 300 -15.28 -3.33 -6.67
C ARG A 300 -16.28 -2.34 -6.08
N THR A 301 -16.77 -2.56 -4.85
CA THR A 301 -17.70 -1.65 -4.18
C THR A 301 -17.08 -0.30 -3.90
N THR A 302 -15.84 -0.27 -3.37
CA THR A 302 -15.11 0.99 -3.13
C THR A 302 -14.95 1.80 -4.42
N ALA A 303 -14.56 1.16 -5.53
CA ALA A 303 -14.39 1.82 -6.82
C ALA A 303 -15.72 2.35 -7.36
N ARG A 304 -16.81 1.58 -7.23
CA ARG A 304 -18.16 1.98 -7.66
C ARG A 304 -18.62 3.24 -6.91
N ILE A 305 -18.52 3.26 -5.59
CA ILE A 305 -18.95 4.40 -4.78
C ILE A 305 -18.06 5.62 -5.06
N SER A 306 -16.74 5.43 -5.13
CA SER A 306 -15.80 6.52 -5.45
C SER A 306 -16.09 7.15 -6.81
N ALA A 307 -16.47 6.35 -7.82
CA ALA A 307 -16.86 6.85 -9.14
C ALA A 307 -18.18 7.63 -9.11
N GLN A 308 -19.16 7.24 -8.27
CA GLN A 308 -20.39 8.02 -8.10
C GLN A 308 -20.09 9.39 -7.48
N PHE A 309 -19.27 9.43 -6.43
CA PHE A 309 -18.87 10.70 -5.82
C PHE A 309 -18.04 11.58 -6.75
N ALA A 310 -17.16 11.02 -7.58
CA ALA A 310 -16.46 11.79 -8.60
C ALA A 310 -17.44 12.51 -9.56
N ARG A 311 -18.53 11.85 -9.96
CA ARG A 311 -19.58 12.47 -10.80
C ARG A 311 -20.36 13.55 -10.04
N ILE A 312 -20.60 13.36 -8.75
CA ILE A 312 -21.26 14.35 -7.88
C ILE A 312 -20.37 15.59 -7.75
N PHE A 313 -19.08 15.41 -7.43
CA PHE A 313 -18.14 16.52 -7.29
C PHE A 313 -17.90 17.26 -8.60
N GLU A 314 -17.85 16.56 -9.73
CA GLU A 314 -17.81 17.19 -11.05
C GLU A 314 -19.09 18.01 -11.32
N ALA A 315 -20.25 17.54 -10.90
CA ALA A 315 -21.51 18.26 -11.04
C ALA A 315 -21.59 19.49 -10.11
N ALA A 316 -20.96 19.42 -8.94
CA ALA A 316 -20.88 20.49 -7.95
C ALA A 316 -19.68 21.44 -8.17
N GLU A 317 -19.08 21.43 -9.37
CA GLU A 317 -17.94 22.28 -9.76
C GLU A 317 -16.67 22.11 -8.90
N CYS A 318 -16.57 21.02 -8.14
CA CYS A 318 -15.39 20.66 -7.32
C CYS A 318 -14.72 19.36 -7.83
N ALA A 319 -14.57 19.23 -9.15
CA ALA A 319 -14.10 18.01 -9.83
C ALA A 319 -12.72 17.50 -9.37
N ASP A 320 -11.91 18.37 -8.75
CA ASP A 320 -10.63 17.97 -8.21
C ASP A 320 -10.76 17.21 -6.88
N LEU A 321 -11.90 17.30 -6.16
CA LEU A 321 -12.19 16.66 -4.87
C LEU A 321 -12.38 15.14 -5.01
N HIS A 322 -11.87 14.38 -4.03
CA HIS A 322 -12.09 12.94 -3.91
C HIS A 322 -12.79 12.60 -2.60
N PHE A 323 -13.50 11.47 -2.55
CA PHE A 323 -14.23 11.06 -1.34
C PHE A 323 -13.31 10.92 -0.11
N HIS A 324 -12.04 10.54 -0.31
CA HIS A 324 -11.08 10.45 0.79
C HIS A 324 -10.76 11.82 1.42
N ASP A 325 -10.91 12.92 0.69
CA ASP A 325 -10.70 14.27 1.20
C ASP A 325 -11.78 14.67 2.21
N LEU A 326 -12.98 14.07 2.17
CA LEU A 326 -14.01 14.29 3.18
C LEU A 326 -13.55 13.81 4.56
N ARG A 327 -12.81 12.71 4.60
CA ARG A 327 -12.18 12.26 5.84
C ARG A 327 -11.14 13.27 6.32
N HIS A 328 -10.35 13.85 5.41
CA HIS A 328 -9.40 14.90 5.77
C HIS A 328 -10.12 16.10 6.37
N GLU A 329 -11.17 16.57 5.72
CA GLU A 329 -12.01 17.67 6.20
C GLU A 329 -12.65 17.34 7.56
N ALA A 330 -13.17 16.14 7.76
CA ALA A 330 -13.74 15.71 9.03
C ALA A 330 -12.71 15.78 10.18
N VAL A 331 -11.46 15.38 9.95
CA VAL A 331 -10.40 15.52 10.96
C VAL A 331 -10.11 17.00 11.25
N CYS A 332 -10.05 17.86 10.22
CA CYS A 332 -9.89 19.29 10.42
C CYS A 332 -11.05 19.88 11.24
N ARG A 333 -12.30 19.51 10.93
CA ARG A 333 -13.49 19.93 11.71
C ARG A 333 -13.43 19.49 13.15
N LEU A 334 -12.89 18.31 13.46
CA LEU A 334 -12.70 17.88 14.85
C LEU A 334 -11.74 18.83 15.60
N PHE A 335 -10.64 19.26 14.97
CA PHE A 335 -9.75 20.26 15.57
C PHE A 335 -10.38 21.67 15.68
N GLU A 336 -11.19 22.06 14.71
CA GLU A 336 -11.75 23.41 14.63
C GLU A 336 -13.02 23.59 15.47
N ARG A 337 -13.85 22.56 15.58
CA ARG A 337 -15.20 22.63 16.16
C ARG A 337 -15.30 21.98 17.54
N THR A 338 -14.24 21.35 18.04
CA THR A 338 -14.23 20.71 19.35
C THR A 338 -13.04 21.16 20.19
N THR A 339 -13.10 20.91 21.49
CA THR A 339 -11.98 21.15 22.42
C THR A 339 -11.10 19.90 22.60
N MET A 340 -11.21 18.92 21.70
CA MET A 340 -10.48 17.66 21.81
C MET A 340 -9.00 17.85 21.49
N ASP A 341 -8.14 17.20 22.26
CA ASP A 341 -6.72 17.14 21.94
C ASP A 341 -6.43 16.17 20.79
N ALA A 342 -5.20 16.23 20.27
CA ALA A 342 -4.76 15.36 19.19
C ALA A 342 -4.81 13.86 19.54
N VAL A 343 -4.71 13.48 20.83
CA VAL A 343 -4.76 12.08 21.27
C VAL A 343 -6.18 11.53 21.16
N LEU A 344 -7.17 12.29 21.62
CA LEU A 344 -8.59 11.96 21.50
C LEU A 344 -8.99 11.87 20.03
N ILE A 345 -8.60 12.85 19.22
CA ILE A 345 -8.86 12.83 17.77
C ILE A 345 -8.17 11.62 17.11
N SER A 346 -6.96 11.26 17.52
CA SER A 346 -6.26 10.05 17.03
C SER A 346 -7.01 8.76 17.34
N ARG A 347 -7.64 8.67 18.52
CA ARG A 347 -8.46 7.51 18.90
C ARG A 347 -9.73 7.40 18.06
N ILE A 348 -10.41 8.52 17.82
CA ILE A 348 -11.63 8.57 16.99
C ILE A 348 -11.30 8.20 15.54
N THR A 349 -10.27 8.84 15.00
CA THR A 349 -9.91 8.70 13.59
C THR A 349 -9.15 7.39 13.33
N GLY A 350 -8.50 6.79 14.32
CA GLY A 350 -7.71 5.57 14.16
C GLY A 350 -6.40 5.81 13.42
N HIS A 351 -5.71 6.90 13.74
CA HIS A 351 -4.32 7.13 13.35
C HIS A 351 -3.39 6.49 14.40
N ARG A 352 -2.43 5.67 13.94
CA ARG A 352 -1.46 5.01 14.83
C ARG A 352 -0.26 5.88 15.19
N ASP A 353 0.16 6.75 14.27
CA ASP A 353 1.24 7.70 14.48
C ASP A 353 0.65 9.12 14.58
N PRO A 354 0.73 9.77 15.75
CA PRO A 354 0.29 11.16 15.92
C PRO A 354 0.98 12.16 14.98
N ARG A 355 2.16 11.83 14.43
CA ARG A 355 2.85 12.67 13.43
C ARG A 355 2.09 12.74 12.11
N LEU A 356 1.31 11.71 11.78
CA LEU A 356 0.40 11.76 10.64
C LEU A 356 -0.76 12.72 10.90
N LEU A 357 -1.15 12.87 12.17
CA LEU A 357 -2.18 13.81 12.60
C LEU A 357 -1.74 15.27 12.52
N ALA A 358 -0.45 15.55 12.72
CA ALA A 358 0.13 16.89 12.62
C ALA A 358 -0.10 17.56 11.25
N ARG A 359 -0.39 16.79 10.20
CA ARG A 359 -0.79 17.33 8.88
C ARG A 359 -2.17 17.96 8.89
N TYR A 360 -3.11 17.37 9.64
CA TYR A 360 -4.47 17.88 9.79
C TYR A 360 -4.55 19.02 10.81
N ALA A 361 -3.54 19.11 11.70
CA ALA A 361 -3.32 20.27 12.57
C ALA A 361 -2.72 21.49 11.83
N SER A 362 -2.63 21.43 10.49
CA SER A 362 -2.48 22.60 9.63
C SER A 362 -3.78 23.43 9.67
N LEU A 363 -4.06 23.98 10.84
CA LEU A 363 -5.03 25.07 11.01
C LEU A 363 -4.69 26.13 9.97
N ARG A 364 -5.69 26.63 9.24
CA ARG A 364 -5.44 27.76 8.34
C ARG A 364 -4.91 28.90 9.20
N GLY A 365 -4.08 29.78 8.64
CA GLY A 365 -3.62 30.96 9.38
C GLY A 365 -4.78 31.78 9.98
N SER A 366 -5.94 31.76 9.31
CA SER A 366 -7.21 32.33 9.81
C SER A 366 -7.74 31.68 11.08
N ASP A 367 -7.57 30.37 11.24
CA ASP A 367 -8.04 29.63 12.41
C ASP A 367 -7.10 29.86 13.59
N LEU A 368 -5.79 29.88 13.33
CA LEU A 368 -4.78 30.26 14.31
C LEU A 368 -4.96 31.69 14.81
N ALA A 369 -5.37 32.62 13.95
CA ALA A 369 -5.61 34.01 14.33
C ALA A 369 -6.65 34.15 15.45
N ARG A 370 -7.65 33.26 15.54
CA ARG A 370 -8.67 33.24 16.61
C ARG A 370 -8.14 32.81 17.98
N TYR A 371 -6.93 32.24 18.03
CA TYR A 371 -6.27 31.80 19.26
C TYR A 371 -5.15 32.74 19.72
N ILE A 372 -4.70 33.64 18.83
CA ILE A 372 -3.60 34.58 19.10
C ILE A 372 -4.16 35.95 19.55
N TRP A 373 -5.38 36.27 19.15
CA TRP A 373 -6.13 37.48 19.50
C TRP A 373 -7.49 37.07 20.07
#